data_AF-A0A354IYK8-F1
#
_entry.id   AF-A0A354IYK8-F1
#
_cell.length_a   1.000
_cell.length_b   1.000
_cell.length_c   1.000
_cell.angle_alpha   90.00
_cell.angle_beta   90.00
_cell.angle_gamma   90.00
#
_symmetry.space_group_name_H-M   'P 1'
#
loop_
_entity.id
_entity.type
_entity.pdbx_description
1 polymer ?
#
loop_
_entity_poly.entity_id
_entity_poly.type
_entity_poly.pdbx_seq_one_letter_code
_entity_poly.pdbx_strand_id
1 'polypeptide(L)'
;MPCRRARDYPARGILVEKVAISSAGWGIGVEGAGTVIRDSTIEVDAGTALWIYGPNARIENNTIIVRGRGRVREADAPIRLHHGDGAIIRNNRIVVKGDGHPWAVTSFRTGAITLEGNTMNGKPVGPEGIKVFADDLFQLTETTGVL
;
A
#
# COMPACT_ATOMS: atom_id res chain seq x y z
N MET A 1 4.51 -18.33 12.48
CA MET A 1 5.80 -17.66 12.19
C MET A 1 6.06 -16.62 13.26
N PRO A 2 7.27 -16.47 13.82
CA PRO A 2 7.55 -15.36 14.72
C PRO A 2 7.32 -14.03 13.96
N CYS A 3 6.65 -13.08 14.59
CA CYS A 3 6.41 -11.76 14.02
C CYS A 3 7.75 -11.08 13.74
N ARG A 4 8.11 -10.92 12.46
CA ARG A 4 9.30 -10.12 12.07
C ARG A 4 9.08 -8.68 12.54
N ARG A 5 10.14 -8.01 13.01
CA ARG A 5 10.14 -6.56 13.27
C ARG A 5 10.60 -5.82 12.00
N ALA A 6 10.29 -4.54 11.90
CA ALA A 6 10.74 -3.70 10.77
C ALA A 6 12.24 -3.77 10.50
N ARG A 7 13.07 -3.80 11.55
CA ARG A 7 14.53 -3.92 11.44
C ARG A 7 15.03 -5.25 10.88
N ASP A 8 14.18 -6.28 10.82
CA ASP A 8 14.57 -7.63 10.41
C ASP A 8 14.46 -7.81 8.87
N TYR A 9 13.96 -6.81 8.15
CA TYR A 9 13.89 -6.85 6.69
C TYR A 9 15.23 -6.46 6.06
N PRO A 10 15.81 -7.30 5.18
CA PRO A 10 17.05 -6.95 4.50
C PRO A 10 16.81 -5.84 3.47
N ALA A 11 17.82 -4.99 3.27
CA ALA A 11 17.85 -4.11 2.12
C ALA A 11 18.07 -4.97 0.86
N ARG A 12 17.15 -4.89 -0.10
CA ARG A 12 17.18 -5.69 -1.34
C ARG A 12 17.47 -4.88 -2.60
N GLY A 13 17.62 -3.56 -2.48
CA GLY A 13 17.88 -2.68 -3.62
C GLY A 13 16.74 -2.68 -4.65
N ILE A 14 15.50 -2.89 -4.20
CA ILE A 14 14.34 -2.98 -5.09
C ILE A 14 14.00 -1.59 -5.61
N LEU A 15 14.09 -1.42 -6.92
CA LEU A 15 13.75 -0.20 -7.65
C LEU A 15 12.75 -0.54 -8.76
N VAL A 16 11.60 0.10 -8.71
CA VAL A 16 10.60 0.11 -9.79
C VAL A 16 10.43 1.55 -10.24
N GLU A 17 10.84 1.86 -11.48
CA GLU A 17 10.75 3.22 -11.99
C GLU A 17 10.39 3.30 -13.47
N LYS A 18 9.64 4.34 -13.86
CA LYS A 18 9.29 4.66 -15.25
C LYS A 18 8.61 3.52 -16.01
N VAL A 19 7.74 2.77 -15.33
CA VAL A 19 6.99 1.66 -15.92
C VAL A 19 5.49 1.89 -15.88
N ALA A 20 4.78 1.19 -16.76
CA ALA A 20 3.33 1.06 -16.75
C ALA A 20 2.94 -0.40 -16.46
N ILE A 21 2.20 -0.63 -15.38
CA ILE A 21 1.75 -1.95 -14.93
C ILE A 21 0.23 -1.99 -14.94
N SER A 22 -0.34 -3.04 -15.54
CA SER A 22 -1.78 -3.33 -15.49
C SER A 22 -2.01 -4.76 -15.01
N SER A 23 -2.88 -4.95 -14.00
CA SER A 23 -3.14 -6.26 -13.40
C SER A 23 -4.60 -6.44 -12.99
N ALA A 24 -5.13 -7.65 -13.13
CA ALA A 24 -6.44 -8.01 -12.58
C ALA A 24 -6.41 -8.21 -11.05
N GLY A 25 -5.23 -8.49 -10.48
CA GLY A 25 -5.02 -8.69 -9.05
C GLY A 25 -4.29 -7.50 -8.41
N TRP A 26 -3.32 -7.78 -7.53
CA TRP A 26 -2.40 -6.74 -7.05
C TRP A 26 -1.41 -6.32 -8.14
N GLY A 27 -0.83 -5.13 -7.99
CA GLY A 27 0.14 -4.58 -8.94
C GLY A 27 1.56 -4.98 -8.57
N ILE A 28 2.05 -4.47 -7.44
CA ILE A 28 3.40 -4.73 -6.93
C ILE A 28 3.30 -5.29 -5.51
N GLY A 29 3.75 -6.51 -5.31
CA GLY A 29 3.95 -7.12 -3.99
C GLY A 29 5.43 -7.37 -3.76
N VAL A 30 6.03 -6.69 -2.78
CA VAL A 30 7.47 -6.84 -2.49
C VAL A 30 7.77 -6.81 -1.00
N GLU A 31 8.86 -7.47 -0.66
CA GLU A 31 9.42 -7.51 0.68
C GLU A 31 10.85 -6.95 0.62
N GLY A 32 11.22 -6.03 1.51
CA GLY A 32 12.59 -5.51 1.62
C GLY A 32 12.63 -4.07 2.13
N ALA A 33 13.63 -3.78 2.97
CA ALA A 33 13.88 -2.43 3.45
C ALA A 33 14.37 -1.53 2.31
N GLY A 34 13.94 -0.26 2.32
CA GLY A 34 14.38 0.74 1.35
C GLY A 34 13.85 0.53 -0.07
N THR A 35 12.72 -0.17 -0.23
CA THR A 35 12.06 -0.33 -1.53
C THR A 35 11.72 1.03 -2.14
N VAL A 36 12.05 1.25 -3.41
CA VAL A 36 11.72 2.48 -4.15
C VAL A 36 10.77 2.16 -5.31
N ILE A 37 9.64 2.84 -5.35
CA ILE A 37 8.67 2.79 -6.45
C ILE A 37 8.39 4.22 -6.88
N ARG A 38 8.80 4.61 -8.09
CA ARG A 38 8.66 6.00 -8.53
C ARG A 38 8.34 6.20 -9.99
N ASP A 39 7.80 7.37 -10.32
CA ASP A 39 7.58 7.83 -11.69
C ASP A 39 6.84 6.80 -12.57
N SER A 40 5.96 6.00 -11.97
CA SER A 40 5.31 4.85 -12.61
C SER A 40 3.80 4.99 -12.63
N THR A 41 3.14 4.28 -13.55
CA THR A 41 1.68 4.12 -13.58
C THR A 41 1.31 2.69 -13.23
N ILE A 42 0.51 2.50 -12.18
CA ILE A 42 0.07 1.18 -11.71
C ILE A 42 -1.46 1.17 -11.72
N GLU A 43 -2.07 0.38 -12.60
CA GLU A 43 -3.51 0.20 -12.68
C GLU A 43 -3.91 -1.22 -12.31
N VAL A 44 -4.79 -1.37 -11.32
CA VAL A 44 -5.22 -2.67 -10.82
C VAL A 44 -6.72 -2.76 -10.67
N ASP A 45 -7.27 -3.95 -10.85
CA ASP A 45 -8.68 -4.22 -10.57
C ASP A 45 -8.93 -4.49 -9.07
N ALA A 46 -7.92 -4.87 -8.28
CA ALA A 46 -8.02 -5.09 -6.84
C ALA A 46 -8.13 -3.80 -5.99
N GLY A 47 -8.42 -3.94 -4.70
CA GLY A 47 -8.44 -2.84 -3.72
C GLY A 47 -7.05 -2.36 -3.28
N THR A 48 -5.99 -3.12 -3.57
CA THR A 48 -4.60 -2.78 -3.24
C THR A 48 -3.73 -2.85 -4.49
N ALA A 49 -3.02 -1.77 -4.81
CA ALA A 49 -2.07 -1.72 -5.92
C ALA A 49 -0.66 -2.07 -5.46
N LEU A 50 -0.23 -1.51 -4.33
CA LEU A 50 1.11 -1.68 -3.77
C LEU A 50 1.00 -2.39 -2.41
N TRP A 51 1.59 -3.57 -2.29
CA TRP A 51 1.67 -4.31 -1.04
C TRP A 51 3.14 -4.48 -0.63
N ILE A 52 3.58 -3.67 0.34
CA ILE A 52 5.00 -3.51 0.67
C ILE A 52 5.25 -3.97 2.09
N TYR A 53 6.28 -4.79 2.26
CA TYR A 53 6.79 -5.23 3.55
C TYR A 53 8.20 -4.69 3.78
N GLY A 54 8.39 -4.01 4.91
CA GLY A 54 9.69 -3.50 5.36
C GLY A 54 9.78 -1.97 5.42
N PRO A 55 10.76 -1.44 6.17
CA PRO A 55 10.86 -0.03 6.51
C PRO A 55 11.47 0.80 5.37
N ASN A 56 11.35 2.12 5.51
CA ASN A 56 11.98 3.14 4.67
C ASN A 56 11.59 3.04 3.19
N ALA A 57 10.40 2.54 2.88
CA ALA A 57 9.89 2.51 1.52
C ALA A 57 9.71 3.95 0.98
N ARG A 58 10.03 4.17 -0.29
CA ARG A 58 9.84 5.44 -0.99
C ARG A 58 8.89 5.24 -2.16
N ILE A 59 7.70 5.80 -2.05
CA ILE A 59 6.64 5.71 -3.05
C ILE A 59 6.40 7.13 -3.57
N GLU A 60 6.93 7.45 -4.75
CA GLU A 60 7.09 8.84 -5.19
C GLU A 60 6.59 9.10 -6.62
N ASN A 61 5.85 10.16 -6.87
CA ASN A 61 5.46 10.61 -8.22
C ASN A 61 4.72 9.55 -9.07
N ASN A 62 4.04 8.59 -8.45
CA ASN A 62 3.31 7.56 -9.18
C ASN A 62 1.88 7.98 -9.49
N THR A 63 1.33 7.44 -10.58
CA THR A 63 -0.12 7.38 -10.79
C THR A 63 -0.61 5.99 -10.42
N ILE A 64 -1.43 5.90 -9.37
CA ILE A 64 -1.96 4.63 -8.85
C ILE A 64 -3.47 4.62 -9.09
N ILE A 65 -3.95 3.65 -9.85
CA ILE A 65 -5.36 3.51 -10.20
C ILE A 65 -5.85 2.17 -9.66
N VAL A 66 -6.74 2.20 -8.67
CA VAL A 66 -7.45 1.01 -8.18
C VAL A 66 -8.88 1.05 -8.69
N ARG A 67 -9.35 -0.03 -9.32
CA ARG A 67 -10.73 -0.12 -9.83
C ARG A 67 -11.71 -0.80 -8.88
N GLY A 68 -11.24 -1.39 -7.78
CA GLY A 68 -12.08 -1.95 -6.72
C GLY A 68 -13.10 -2.99 -7.22
N ARG A 69 -12.76 -3.78 -8.24
CA ARG A 69 -13.65 -4.84 -8.75
C ARG A 69 -13.66 -5.99 -7.75
N GLY A 70 -14.67 -6.00 -6.89
CA GLY A 70 -14.91 -7.06 -5.91
C GLY A 70 -15.13 -6.50 -4.50
N ARG A 71 -15.32 -7.39 -3.52
CA ARG A 71 -15.50 -6.99 -2.12
C ARG A 71 -14.18 -6.44 -1.58
N VAL A 72 -14.12 -5.13 -1.37
CA VAL A 72 -13.00 -4.47 -0.69
C VAL A 72 -13.05 -4.82 0.80
N ARG A 73 -11.91 -5.26 1.33
CA ARG A 73 -11.75 -5.63 2.75
C ARG A 73 -11.30 -4.40 3.53
N GLU A 74 -11.66 -4.32 4.81
CA GLU A 74 -11.27 -3.21 5.70
C GLU A 74 -9.76 -2.90 5.69
N ALA A 75 -8.94 -3.91 5.41
CA ALA A 75 -7.49 -3.76 5.39
C ALA A 75 -6.92 -3.25 4.04
N ASP A 76 -7.76 -3.13 3.00
CA ASP A 76 -7.35 -2.74 1.67
C ASP A 76 -7.24 -1.21 1.54
N ALA A 77 -6.21 -0.79 0.83
CA ALA A 77 -6.03 0.58 0.36
C ALA A 77 -5.10 0.55 -0.84
N PRO A 78 -5.10 1.61 -1.68
CA PRO A 78 -4.19 1.69 -2.82
C PRO A 78 -2.74 1.35 -2.48
N ILE A 79 -2.27 1.79 -1.32
CA ILE A 79 -0.96 1.48 -0.76
C ILE A 79 -1.15 0.75 0.59
N ARG A 80 -0.52 -0.41 0.73
CA ARG A 80 -0.55 -1.20 1.95
C ARG A 80 0.85 -1.47 2.46
N LEU A 81 1.13 -1.03 3.68
CA LEU A 81 2.44 -1.15 4.33
C LEU A 81 2.38 -2.12 5.52
N HIS A 82 3.31 -3.06 5.55
CA HIS A 82 3.59 -3.88 6.73
C HIS A 82 5.00 -3.58 7.22
N HIS A 83 5.13 -3.19 8.48
CA HIS A 83 6.41 -2.76 9.05
C HIS A 83 7.07 -1.62 8.26
N GLY A 84 6.27 -0.67 7.80
CA GLY A 84 6.67 0.42 6.91
C GLY A 84 7.30 1.62 7.63
N ASP A 85 7.98 1.41 8.75
CA ASP A 85 8.55 2.48 9.55
C ASP A 85 9.45 3.40 8.71
N GLY A 86 9.25 4.71 8.80
CA GLY A 86 10.01 5.69 8.03
C GLY A 86 9.65 5.74 6.54
N ALA A 87 8.53 5.14 6.12
CA ALA A 87 8.08 5.23 4.75
C ALA A 87 7.76 6.69 4.35
N ILE A 88 8.16 7.06 3.14
CA ILE A 88 7.88 8.34 2.52
C ILE A 88 6.99 8.07 1.31
N ILE A 89 5.78 8.62 1.36
CA ILE A 89 4.81 8.55 0.28
C ILE A 89 4.58 9.98 -0.17
N ARG A 90 5.04 10.34 -1.37
CA ARG A 90 4.96 11.73 -1.83
C ARG A 90 4.58 11.91 -3.29
N ASN A 91 3.85 12.98 -3.58
CA ASN A 91 3.48 13.42 -4.92
C ASN A 91 2.79 12.33 -5.77
N ASN A 92 2.14 11.35 -5.14
CA ASN A 92 1.40 10.33 -5.87
C ASN A 92 0.00 10.83 -6.20
N ARG A 93 -0.47 10.50 -7.41
CA ARG A 93 -1.85 10.68 -7.83
C ARG A 93 -2.57 9.34 -7.71
N ILE A 94 -3.49 9.24 -6.77
CA ILE A 94 -4.27 8.05 -6.48
C ILE A 94 -5.68 8.23 -7.03
N VAL A 95 -6.15 7.26 -7.81
CA VAL A 95 -7.50 7.23 -8.37
C VAL A 95 -8.17 5.94 -7.94
N VAL A 96 -9.23 6.07 -7.16
CA VAL A 96 -10.04 4.96 -6.66
C VAL A 96 -11.37 5.00 -7.40
N LYS A 97 -11.58 4.04 -8.31
CA LYS A 97 -12.83 3.86 -9.05
C LYS A 97 -13.64 2.76 -8.35
N GLY A 98 -14.94 2.95 -8.13
CA GLY A 98 -15.83 1.96 -7.51
C GLY A 98 -15.89 2.01 -5.98
N ASP A 99 -16.28 0.89 -5.37
CA ASP A 99 -16.33 0.73 -3.92
C ASP A 99 -14.89 0.71 -3.41
N GLY A 100 -14.45 1.84 -2.86
CA GLY A 100 -13.09 2.01 -2.37
C GLY A 100 -13.09 2.57 -0.96
N HIS A 101 -12.03 2.26 -0.22
CA HIS A 101 -11.88 2.84 1.11
C HIS A 101 -11.50 4.32 1.04
N PRO A 102 -11.88 5.10 2.08
CA PRO A 102 -11.54 6.53 2.15
C PRO A 102 -10.05 6.76 2.44
N TRP A 103 -9.26 5.71 2.67
CA TRP A 103 -7.85 5.79 3.00
C TRP A 103 -6.99 5.53 1.76
N ALA A 104 -5.98 6.35 1.57
CA ALA A 104 -4.95 6.13 0.55
C ALA A 104 -3.95 5.05 0.98
N VAL A 105 -3.73 4.92 2.29
CA VAL A 105 -2.74 4.03 2.89
C VAL A 105 -3.37 3.23 4.02
N THR A 106 -3.15 1.92 4.04
CA THR A 106 -3.30 1.10 5.24
C THR A 106 -1.92 0.69 5.75
N SER A 107 -1.73 0.74 7.06
CA SER A 107 -0.46 0.41 7.68
C SER A 107 -0.62 -0.56 8.84
N PHE A 108 0.30 -1.52 8.91
CA PHE A 108 0.31 -2.62 9.88
C PHE A 108 1.64 -2.60 10.62
N ARG A 109 1.59 -2.54 11.96
CA ARG A 109 2.79 -2.51 12.82
C ARG A 109 3.85 -1.52 12.32
N THR A 110 3.40 -0.34 11.93
CA THR A 110 4.24 0.69 11.30
C THR A 110 4.29 1.91 12.21
N GLY A 111 5.49 2.45 12.41
CA GLY A 111 5.73 3.72 13.08
C GLY A 111 5.46 4.92 12.17
N ALA A 112 6.31 5.95 12.25
CA ALA A 112 6.09 7.19 11.52
C ALA A 112 6.10 7.00 9.99
N ILE A 113 5.10 7.57 9.31
CA ILE A 113 4.99 7.65 7.85
C ILE A 113 4.89 9.12 7.46
N THR A 114 5.58 9.51 6.40
CA THR A 114 5.47 10.85 5.81
C THR A 114 4.55 10.82 4.60
N LEU A 115 3.51 11.66 4.62
CA LEU A 115 2.64 11.96 3.47
C LEU A 115 2.85 13.40 3.03
N GLU A 116 3.23 13.60 1.76
CA GLU A 116 3.46 14.94 1.21
C GLU A 116 2.96 15.05 -0.22
N GLY A 117 2.17 16.08 -0.55
CA GLY A 117 1.80 16.37 -1.94
C GLY A 117 0.98 15.29 -2.67
N ASN A 118 0.49 14.26 -1.97
CA ASN A 118 -0.33 13.21 -2.58
C ASN A 118 -1.76 13.71 -2.80
N THR A 119 -2.39 13.18 -3.84
CA THR A 119 -3.82 13.39 -4.11
C THR A 119 -4.55 12.06 -4.22
N MET A 120 -5.77 11.98 -3.73
CA MET A 120 -6.67 10.85 -3.93
C MET A 120 -8.01 11.38 -4.48
N ASN A 121 -8.39 10.89 -5.65
CA ASN A 121 -9.59 11.36 -6.37
C ASN A 121 -9.65 12.89 -6.50
N GLY A 122 -8.49 13.51 -6.74
CA GLY A 122 -8.34 14.96 -6.90
C GLY A 122 -8.30 15.77 -5.60
N LYS A 123 -8.43 15.14 -4.43
CA LYS A 123 -8.34 15.81 -3.12
C LYS A 123 -6.97 15.58 -2.48
N PRO A 124 -6.40 16.55 -1.74
CA PRO A 124 -5.18 16.32 -0.97
C PRO A 124 -5.36 15.16 0.01
N VAL A 125 -4.29 14.37 0.20
CA VAL A 125 -4.25 13.31 1.23
C VAL A 125 -3.46 13.83 2.42
N GLY A 126 -4.14 14.14 3.51
CA GLY A 126 -3.53 14.45 4.79
C GLY A 126 -3.33 13.20 5.66
N PRO A 127 -2.96 13.37 6.95
CA PRO A 127 -2.80 12.27 7.90
C PRO A 127 -4.04 11.37 8.04
N GLU A 128 -5.23 11.91 7.85
CA GLU A 128 -6.51 11.19 7.84
C GLU A 128 -6.63 10.16 6.70
N GLY A 129 -5.80 10.29 5.67
CA GLY A 129 -5.69 9.34 4.57
C GLY A 129 -4.98 8.04 4.94
N ILE A 130 -4.50 7.87 6.18
CA ILE A 130 -3.88 6.64 6.69
C ILE A 130 -4.82 5.96 7.68
N LYS A 131 -5.11 4.69 7.44
CA LYS A 131 -5.67 3.79 8.45
C LYS A 131 -4.55 2.95 9.07
N VAL A 132 -4.37 3.09 10.38
CA VAL A 132 -3.36 2.34 11.15
C VAL A 132 -4.04 1.15 11.84
N PHE A 133 -3.44 -0.02 11.70
CA PHE A 133 -3.82 -1.24 12.40
C PHE A 133 -2.72 -1.65 13.38
N ALA A 134 -3.12 -1.91 14.63
CA ALA A 134 -2.21 -2.28 15.71
C ALA A 134 -1.57 -3.66 15.50
N ASP A 135 -2.25 -4.57 14.79
CA ASP A 135 -1.82 -5.92 14.50
C ASP A 135 -1.94 -6.24 13.01
N ASP A 136 -1.11 -7.18 12.53
CA ASP A 136 -1.29 -7.77 11.21
C ASP A 136 -2.66 -8.45 11.15
N LEU A 137 -3.61 -7.88 10.41
CA LEU A 137 -4.93 -8.47 10.12
C LEU A 137 -4.84 -9.72 9.22
N PHE A 138 -3.74 -10.45 9.26
CA PHE A 138 -3.62 -11.79 8.66
C PHE A 138 -4.54 -12.84 9.32
N GLN A 139 -5.22 -12.48 10.41
CA GLN A 139 -6.08 -13.40 11.19
C GLN A 139 -7.58 -13.31 10.88
N LEU A 140 -8.04 -12.44 9.96
CA LEU A 140 -9.48 -12.31 9.65
C LEU A 140 -9.83 -12.57 8.19
N THR A 141 -9.33 -13.68 7.66
CA THR A 141 -10.04 -14.45 6.61
C THR A 141 -9.63 -15.90 6.76
N GLU A 142 -10.34 -16.65 7.62
CA GLU A 142 -10.72 -18.06 7.46
C GLU A 142 -11.27 -18.59 8.79
N THR A 143 -12.50 -18.18 9.14
CA THR A 143 -13.33 -18.96 10.05
C THR A 143 -14.68 -19.19 9.39
N THR A 144 -14.78 -20.36 8.75
CA THR A 144 -15.99 -21.20 8.63
C THR A 144 -17.23 -20.56 8.03
N GLY A 145 -17.31 -20.58 6.70
CA GLY A 145 -18.52 -21.06 6.04
C GLY A 145 -18.43 -22.58 5.98
N VAL A 146 -18.93 -23.26 7.00
CA VAL A 146 -19.32 -24.68 6.91
C VAL A 146 -20.80 -24.68 6.58
N LEU A 147 -21.17 -25.54 5.62
CA LEU A 147 -22.55 -25.84 5.21
C LEU A 147 -23.45 -26.18 6.41
#